data_AF-A0A2T1CB35-F1
#
_entry.id   AF-A0A2T1CB35-F1
#
_cell.length_a   1.000
_cell.length_b   1.000
_cell.length_c   1.000
_cell.angle_alpha   90.00
_cell.angle_beta   90.00
_cell.angle_gamma   90.00
#
_symmetry.space_group_name_H-M   'P 1'
#
loop_
_entity.id
_entity.type
_entity.pdbx_description
1 polymer ?
#
loop_
_entity_poly.entity_id
_entity_poly.type
_entity_poly.pdbx_seq_one_letter_code
_entity_poly.pdbx_strand_id
1 'polypeptide(L)'
;MYIGTARMDSREKLHNFMKSFAAAAELLSRAAKQGCFVECVVLSAAVIDATLRMGLILKHQLDTSSNSLLDDLLHQEEADKGISEREIYKRSLSNQIIDQATFDKLDTLYSRRNRVIHRYCISLITTKDVLDIASEYDELKHEVSASVEKLEKEQIRLGVGMTLQGGTGDIADQVRDLALGKHGDDGLANALRNGI
;
A
#
# COMPACT_ATOMS: atom_id res chain seq x y z
N MET A 1 -22.49 20.11 -26.17
CA MET A 1 -21.10 20.51 -25.86
C MET A 1 -20.65 19.63 -24.70
N TYR A 2 -19.99 18.51 -24.99
CA TYR A 2 -19.46 17.63 -23.95
C TYR A 2 -18.25 18.32 -23.33
N ILE A 3 -18.35 18.66 -22.06
CA ILE A 3 -17.20 19.11 -21.26
C ILE A 3 -16.34 17.87 -21.12
N GLY A 4 -15.23 17.81 -21.86
CA GLY A 4 -14.27 16.73 -21.73
C GLY A 4 -13.80 16.65 -20.29
N THR A 5 -13.99 15.50 -19.65
CA THR A 5 -13.40 15.19 -18.35
C THR A 5 -11.88 15.36 -18.50
N ALA A 6 -11.32 16.36 -17.83
CA ALA A 6 -9.87 16.55 -17.82
C ALA A 6 -9.23 15.30 -17.22
N ARG A 7 -8.36 14.65 -18.01
CA ARG A 7 -7.62 13.46 -17.55
C ARG A 7 -6.70 13.89 -16.41
N MET A 8 -6.87 13.29 -15.23
CA MET A 8 -6.07 13.58 -14.04
C MET A 8 -4.57 13.44 -14.33
N ASP A 9 -3.76 14.42 -13.91
CA ASP A 9 -2.31 14.43 -14.14
C ASP A 9 -1.59 13.34 -13.33
N SER A 10 -0.47 12.82 -13.82
CA SER A 10 0.29 11.75 -13.17
C SER A 10 0.77 12.14 -11.76
N ARG A 11 1.13 13.42 -11.53
CA ARG A 11 1.52 13.89 -10.19
C ARG A 11 0.32 13.93 -9.25
N GLU A 12 -0.85 14.29 -9.75
CA GLU A 12 -2.09 14.29 -8.98
C GLU A 12 -2.52 12.85 -8.60
N LYS A 13 -2.38 11.89 -9.53
CA LYS A 13 -2.58 10.46 -9.26
C LYS A 13 -1.64 9.97 -8.15
N LEU A 14 -0.35 10.28 -8.25
CA LEU A 14 0.62 9.91 -7.23
C LEU A 14 0.25 10.53 -5.88
N HIS A 15 -0.11 11.81 -5.85
CA HIS A 15 -0.52 12.48 -4.62
C HIS A 15 -1.75 11.82 -3.97
N ASN A 16 -2.79 11.52 -4.75
CA ASN A 16 -3.99 10.84 -4.26
C ASN A 16 -3.72 9.40 -3.80
N PHE A 17 -2.82 8.70 -4.48
CA PHE A 17 -2.32 7.39 -4.06
C PHE A 17 -1.61 7.49 -2.69
N MET A 18 -0.72 8.47 -2.51
CA MET A 18 0.00 8.68 -1.25
C MET A 18 -0.92 9.06 -0.09
N LYS A 19 -1.96 9.87 -0.32
CA LYS A 19 -3.00 10.13 0.69
C LYS A 19 -3.71 8.85 1.13
N SER A 20 -4.04 8.00 0.17
CA SER A 20 -4.72 6.72 0.44
C SER A 20 -3.81 5.76 1.21
N PHE A 21 -2.53 5.69 0.84
CA PHE A 21 -1.52 4.92 1.56
C PHE A 21 -1.35 5.39 3.01
N ALA A 22 -1.22 6.71 3.20
CA ALA A 22 -1.08 7.31 4.52
C ALA A 22 -2.29 7.04 5.43
N ALA A 23 -3.51 7.19 4.90
CA ALA A 23 -4.73 6.89 5.64
C ALA A 23 -4.85 5.40 5.99
N ALA A 24 -4.47 4.49 5.08
CA ALA A 24 -4.46 3.05 5.36
C ALA A 24 -3.46 2.70 6.49
N ALA A 25 -2.27 3.33 6.49
CA ALA A 25 -1.29 3.16 7.55
C ALA A 25 -1.77 3.71 8.91
N GLU A 26 -2.44 4.86 8.92
CA GLU A 26 -3.03 5.46 10.13
C GLU A 26 -4.14 4.57 10.71
N LEU A 27 -5.07 4.11 9.87
CA LEU A 27 -6.14 3.19 10.26
C LEU A 27 -5.56 1.85 10.75
N LEU A 28 -4.51 1.32 10.12
CA LEU A 28 -3.86 0.08 10.54
C LEU A 28 -3.25 0.24 11.94
N SER A 29 -2.56 1.35 12.19
CA SER A 29 -1.98 1.66 13.51
C SER A 29 -3.06 1.74 14.58
N ARG A 30 -4.21 2.37 14.27
CA ARG A 30 -5.36 2.42 15.18
C ARG A 30 -5.94 1.02 15.43
N ALA A 31 -6.19 0.25 14.38
CA ALA A 31 -6.74 -1.10 14.45
C ALA A 31 -5.87 -2.02 15.33
N ALA A 32 -4.55 -1.96 15.15
CA ALA A 32 -3.60 -2.72 15.94
C ALA A 32 -3.68 -2.38 17.44
N LYS A 33 -3.75 -1.08 17.78
CA LYS A 33 -3.88 -0.61 19.17
C LYS A 33 -5.20 -1.04 19.82
N GLN A 34 -6.27 -1.18 19.04
CA GLN A 34 -7.61 -1.54 19.52
C GLN A 34 -7.88 -3.06 19.48
N GLY A 35 -6.94 -3.88 18.96
CA GLY A 35 -7.14 -5.32 18.81
C GLY A 35 -8.13 -5.70 17.70
N CYS A 36 -8.31 -4.83 16.70
CA CYS A 36 -9.20 -5.07 15.57
C CYS A 36 -8.53 -5.97 14.51
N PHE A 37 -8.41 -7.27 14.79
CA PHE A 37 -7.59 -8.18 13.96
C PHE A 37 -8.09 -8.32 12.52
N VAL A 38 -9.41 -8.36 12.29
CA VAL A 38 -9.97 -8.40 10.92
C VAL A 38 -9.56 -7.14 10.13
N GLU A 39 -9.65 -5.98 10.77
CA GLU A 39 -9.25 -4.70 10.17
C GLU A 39 -7.74 -4.66 9.91
N CYS A 40 -6.92 -5.19 10.83
CA CYS A 40 -5.48 -5.33 10.63
C CYS A 40 -5.14 -6.16 9.40
N VAL A 41 -5.83 -7.30 9.18
CA VAL A 41 -5.64 -8.15 8.00
C VAL A 41 -5.96 -7.39 6.71
N VAL A 42 -7.09 -6.68 6.68
CA VAL A 42 -7.53 -5.93 5.49
C VAL A 42 -6.57 -4.79 5.17
N LEU A 43 -6.23 -3.97 6.17
CA LEU A 43 -5.40 -2.79 5.96
C LEU A 43 -3.93 -3.16 5.71
N SER A 44 -3.41 -4.22 6.32
CA SER A 44 -2.05 -4.70 6.03
C SER A 44 -1.92 -5.15 4.58
N ALA A 45 -2.93 -5.86 4.04
CA ALA A 45 -2.94 -6.23 2.63
C ALA A 45 -2.95 -5.01 1.71
N ALA A 46 -3.75 -3.98 2.03
CA ALA A 46 -3.79 -2.74 1.26
C ALA A 46 -2.45 -1.98 1.28
N VAL A 47 -1.80 -1.90 2.45
CA VAL A 47 -0.47 -1.28 2.60
C VAL A 47 0.59 -2.05 1.81
N ILE A 48 0.56 -3.38 1.84
CA ILE A 48 1.47 -4.23 1.06
C ILE A 48 1.27 -4.03 -0.44
N ASP A 49 0.04 -4.10 -0.95
CA ASP A 49 -0.26 -3.90 -2.37
C ASP A 49 0.22 -2.53 -2.84
N ALA A 50 -0.06 -1.48 -2.07
CA ALA A 50 0.39 -0.13 -2.38
C ALA A 50 1.93 0.02 -2.36
N THR A 51 2.60 -0.65 -1.41
CA THR A 51 4.06 -0.65 -1.32
C THR A 51 4.67 -1.37 -2.53
N LEU A 52 4.11 -2.49 -2.97
CA LEU A 52 4.58 -3.20 -4.16
C LEU A 52 4.35 -2.42 -5.45
N ARG A 53 3.21 -1.73 -5.59
CA ARG A 53 2.95 -0.80 -6.69
C ARG A 53 4.00 0.31 -6.74
N MET A 54 4.34 0.88 -5.58
CA MET A 54 5.43 1.86 -5.48
C MET A 54 6.76 1.26 -5.91
N GLY A 55 7.09 0.06 -5.41
CA GLY A 55 8.29 -0.67 -5.82
C GLY A 55 8.37 -0.87 -7.34
N LEU A 56 7.26 -1.21 -8.00
CA LEU A 56 7.20 -1.36 -9.47
C LEU A 56 7.51 -0.05 -10.20
N ILE A 57 6.97 1.07 -9.73
CA ILE A 57 7.26 2.40 -10.27
C ILE A 57 8.75 2.72 -10.10
N LEU A 58 9.28 2.55 -8.88
CA LEU A 58 10.68 2.85 -8.58
C LEU A 58 11.65 2.00 -9.41
N LYS A 59 11.34 0.70 -9.54
CA LYS A 59 12.12 -0.24 -10.35
C LYS A 59 12.08 0.14 -11.84
N HIS A 60 10.91 0.49 -12.37
CA HIS A 60 10.79 0.97 -13.75
C HIS A 60 11.62 2.23 -14.00
N GLN A 61 11.60 3.19 -13.08
CA GLN A 61 12.40 4.41 -13.17
C GLN A 61 13.90 4.12 -13.18
N LEU A 62 14.37 3.18 -12.35
CA LEU A 62 15.75 2.71 -12.35
C LEU A 62 16.14 2.05 -13.67
N ASP A 63 15.30 1.14 -14.17
CA ASP A 63 15.60 0.37 -15.39
C ASP A 63 15.55 1.23 -16.66
N THR A 64 14.81 2.33 -16.64
CA THR A 64 14.62 3.22 -17.81
C THR A 64 15.33 4.57 -17.69
N SER A 65 16.02 4.83 -16.57
CA SER A 65 16.60 6.14 -16.26
C SER A 65 15.61 7.29 -16.43
N SER A 66 14.37 7.13 -15.93
CA SER A 66 13.27 8.07 -16.16
C SER A 66 12.53 8.42 -14.87
N ASN A 67 11.67 9.45 -14.94
CA ASN A 67 10.76 9.84 -13.86
C ASN A 67 9.30 9.40 -14.14
N SER A 68 9.12 8.40 -15.00
CA SER A 68 7.80 7.86 -15.36
C SER A 68 7.11 7.26 -14.13
N LEU A 69 5.80 7.51 -13.97
CA LEU A 69 5.02 7.13 -12.79
C LEU A 69 4.11 5.91 -12.99
N LEU A 70 4.05 5.34 -14.21
CA LEU A 70 3.16 4.22 -14.55
C LEU A 70 1.73 4.40 -14.01
N ASP A 71 0.99 5.34 -14.60
CA ASP A 71 -0.33 5.78 -14.12
C ASP A 71 -1.33 4.65 -13.80
N ASP A 72 -1.26 3.52 -14.51
CA ASP A 72 -2.11 2.35 -14.31
C ASP A 72 -1.90 1.64 -12.96
N LEU A 73 -0.76 1.89 -12.32
CA LEU A 73 -0.46 1.43 -10.97
C LEU A 73 -0.99 2.38 -9.89
N LEU A 74 -1.19 3.65 -10.21
CA LEU A 74 -1.59 4.71 -9.25
C LEU A 74 -3.09 4.98 -9.22
N HIS A 75 -3.78 4.78 -10.34
CA HIS A 75 -5.21 5.10 -10.47
C HIS A 75 -5.90 4.13 -11.43
N GLN A 76 -7.13 3.74 -11.09
CA GLN A 76 -7.99 2.90 -11.93
C GLN A 76 -9.40 3.48 -11.89
N GLU A 77 -9.99 3.72 -13.07
CA GLU A 77 -11.40 4.12 -13.17
C GLU A 77 -12.32 2.91 -12.94
N GLU A 78 -13.58 3.13 -12.55
CA GLU A 78 -14.55 2.05 -12.33
C GLU A 78 -14.79 1.16 -13.57
N ALA A 79 -14.63 1.73 -14.76
CA ALA A 79 -14.81 1.03 -16.03
C ALA A 79 -13.54 0.29 -16.51
N ASP A 80 -12.39 0.52 -15.87
CA ASP A 80 -11.12 -0.07 -16.30
C ASP A 80 -11.02 -1.53 -15.87
N LYS A 81 -10.34 -2.34 -16.69
CA LYS A 81 -9.96 -3.70 -16.29
C LYS A 81 -8.84 -3.61 -15.26
N GLY A 82 -9.21 -3.60 -13.99
CA GLY A 82 -8.28 -3.44 -12.87
C GLY A 82 -7.16 -4.48 -12.83
N ILE A 83 -5.96 -4.04 -12.42
CA ILE A 83 -4.84 -4.93 -12.12
C ILE A 83 -5.07 -5.56 -10.75
N SER A 84 -5.29 -6.88 -10.73
CA SER A 84 -5.49 -7.62 -9.48
C SER A 84 -4.25 -7.61 -8.59
N GLU A 85 -4.44 -7.70 -7.28
CA GLU A 85 -3.36 -7.81 -6.28
C GLU A 85 -2.39 -8.99 -6.59
N ARG A 86 -2.90 -10.16 -6.98
CA ARG A 86 -2.05 -11.29 -7.39
C ARG A 86 -1.20 -10.98 -8.63
N GLU A 87 -1.69 -10.12 -9.52
CA GLU A 87 -0.92 -9.67 -10.68
C GLU A 87 0.19 -8.70 -10.25
N ILE A 88 -0.06 -7.83 -9.27
CA ILE A 88 0.98 -7.01 -8.65
C ILE A 88 2.07 -7.90 -8.05
N TYR A 89 1.72 -8.94 -7.29
CA TYR A 89 2.70 -9.88 -6.71
C TYR A 89 3.59 -10.53 -7.77
N LYS A 90 2.97 -11.02 -8.86
CA LYS A 90 3.69 -11.65 -9.97
C LYS A 90 4.65 -10.67 -10.65
N ARG A 91 4.20 -9.44 -10.89
CA ARG A 91 5.05 -8.39 -11.48
C ARG A 91 6.20 -8.06 -10.55
N SER A 92 5.98 -7.96 -9.25
CA SER A 92 7.04 -7.68 -8.28
C SER A 92 8.11 -8.77 -8.23
N LEU A 93 7.71 -10.05 -8.27
CA LEU A 93 8.63 -11.17 -8.38
C LEU A 93 9.40 -11.12 -9.71
N SER A 94 8.70 -10.92 -10.82
CA SER A 94 9.32 -10.88 -12.16
C SER A 94 10.33 -9.74 -12.33
N ASN A 95 10.11 -8.62 -11.63
CA ASN A 95 11.01 -7.47 -11.60
C ASN A 95 12.06 -7.56 -10.47
N GLN A 96 12.16 -8.71 -9.79
CA GLN A 96 13.13 -8.96 -8.71
C GLN A 96 13.05 -7.96 -7.55
N ILE A 97 11.86 -7.38 -7.32
CA ILE A 97 11.59 -6.50 -6.18
C ILE A 97 11.45 -7.34 -4.91
N ILE A 98 10.82 -8.50 -5.04
CA ILE A 98 10.69 -9.52 -3.99
C ILE A 98 11.26 -10.84 -4.50
N ASP A 99 11.65 -11.71 -3.57
CA ASP A 99 12.07 -13.07 -3.90
C ASP A 99 10.90 -14.06 -3.92
N GLN A 100 11.20 -15.30 -4.31
CA GLN A 100 10.20 -16.37 -4.37
C GLN A 100 9.57 -16.67 -3.00
N ALA A 101 10.35 -16.60 -1.92
CA ALA A 101 9.86 -16.91 -0.58
C ALA A 101 8.84 -15.84 -0.11
N THR A 102 9.12 -14.57 -0.35
CA THR A 102 8.18 -13.47 -0.10
C THR A 102 6.92 -13.61 -0.97
N PHE A 103 7.06 -13.97 -2.25
CA PHE A 103 5.92 -14.22 -3.13
C PHE A 103 5.02 -15.35 -2.62
N ASP A 104 5.60 -16.49 -2.20
CA ASP A 104 4.84 -17.63 -1.71
C ASP A 104 4.09 -17.31 -0.40
N LYS A 105 4.69 -16.51 0.48
CA LYS A 105 4.03 -15.97 1.68
C LYS A 105 2.84 -15.08 1.31
N LEU A 106 3.01 -14.16 0.35
CA LEU A 106 1.94 -13.27 -0.13
C LEU A 106 0.75 -14.06 -0.68
N ASP A 107 1.01 -15.09 -1.50
CA ASP A 107 -0.06 -15.92 -2.10
C ASP A 107 -0.80 -16.77 -1.04
N THR A 108 -0.05 -17.27 -0.05
CA THR A 108 -0.61 -18.00 1.10
C THR A 108 -1.51 -17.10 1.94
N LEU A 109 -1.05 -15.91 2.30
CA LEU A 109 -1.82 -14.96 3.10
C LEU A 109 -3.03 -14.42 2.34
N TYR A 110 -2.92 -14.17 1.03
CA TYR A 110 -4.06 -13.83 0.17
C TYR A 110 -5.19 -14.87 0.30
N SER A 111 -4.84 -16.15 0.25
CA SER A 111 -5.79 -17.26 0.37
C SER A 111 -6.40 -17.32 1.78
N ARG A 112 -5.62 -17.10 2.83
CA ARG A 112 -6.09 -17.08 4.23
C ARG A 112 -6.97 -15.88 4.54
N ARG A 113 -6.65 -14.71 3.98
CA ARG A 113 -7.50 -13.51 4.06
C ARG A 113 -8.89 -13.77 3.51
N ASN A 114 -9.03 -14.51 2.42
CA ASN A 114 -10.34 -14.86 1.87
C ASN A 114 -11.20 -15.58 2.94
N ARG A 115 -10.59 -16.46 3.75
CA ARG A 115 -11.29 -17.11 4.86
C ARG A 115 -11.71 -16.11 5.94
N VAL A 116 -10.84 -15.16 6.29
CA VAL A 116 -11.14 -14.09 7.27
C VAL A 116 -12.27 -13.18 6.79
N ILE A 117 -12.29 -12.79 5.51
CA ILE A 117 -13.23 -11.78 5.00
C ILE A 117 -14.55 -12.42 4.54
N HIS A 118 -14.48 -13.46 3.73
CA HIS A 118 -15.66 -13.98 3.01
C HIS A 118 -16.23 -15.25 3.64
N ARG A 119 -15.44 -15.98 4.43
CA ARG A 119 -15.86 -17.26 5.01
C ARG A 119 -15.82 -17.28 6.53
N TYR A 120 -15.75 -16.12 7.18
CA TYR A 120 -15.61 -16.02 8.64
C TYR A 120 -16.67 -16.84 9.37
N CYS A 121 -17.95 -16.57 9.09
CA CYS A 121 -19.08 -17.24 9.74
C CYS A 121 -19.32 -18.68 9.27
N ILE A 122 -18.77 -19.07 8.11
CA ILE A 122 -19.02 -20.37 7.46
C ILE A 122 -17.77 -21.25 7.42
N SER A 123 -16.78 -20.96 8.28
CA SER A 123 -15.58 -21.78 8.44
C SER A 123 -15.24 -21.94 9.92
N LEU A 124 -14.33 -22.86 10.24
CA LEU A 124 -13.88 -23.12 11.61
C LEU A 124 -12.78 -22.13 12.06
N ILE A 125 -12.63 -21.00 11.39
CA ILE A 125 -11.62 -20.01 11.75
C ILE A 125 -11.95 -19.40 13.11
N THR A 126 -10.99 -19.39 14.02
CA THR A 126 -11.11 -18.79 15.34
C THR A 126 -10.55 -17.37 15.34
N THR A 127 -10.90 -16.56 16.36
CA THR A 127 -10.27 -15.25 16.55
C THR A 127 -8.76 -15.36 16.76
N LYS A 128 -8.27 -16.45 17.37
CA LYS A 128 -6.83 -16.72 17.51
C LYS A 128 -6.17 -16.91 16.15
N ASP A 129 -6.81 -17.66 15.23
CA ASP A 129 -6.29 -17.81 13.86
C ASP A 129 -6.23 -16.47 13.12
N VAL A 130 -7.20 -15.57 13.37
CA VAL A 130 -7.23 -14.24 12.74
C VAL A 130 -6.10 -13.36 13.30
N LEU A 131 -5.83 -13.43 14.61
CA LEU A 131 -4.67 -12.78 15.20
C LEU A 131 -3.37 -13.29 14.56
N ASP A 132 -3.22 -14.61 14.40
CA ASP A 132 -2.03 -15.19 13.79
C ASP A 132 -1.86 -14.73 12.33
N ILE A 133 -2.96 -14.69 11.56
CA ILE A 133 -2.95 -14.14 10.20
C ILE A 133 -2.56 -12.65 10.21
N ALA A 134 -3.07 -11.86 11.16
CA ALA A 134 -2.74 -10.44 11.27
C ALA A 134 -1.26 -10.22 11.61
N SER A 135 -0.69 -11.03 12.51
CA SER A 135 0.74 -10.98 12.85
C SER A 135 1.63 -11.35 11.66
N GLU A 136 1.29 -12.39 10.90
CA GLU A 136 2.04 -12.76 9.70
C GLU A 136 1.96 -11.67 8.61
N TYR A 137 0.80 -11.00 8.48
CA TYR A 137 0.67 -9.84 7.60
C TYR A 137 1.56 -8.67 8.06
N ASP A 138 1.66 -8.42 9.36
CA ASP A 138 2.51 -7.37 9.92
C ASP A 138 4.00 -7.62 9.63
N GLU A 139 4.46 -8.86 9.84
CA GLU A 139 5.82 -9.28 9.50
C GLU A 139 6.10 -9.13 8.00
N LEU A 140 5.20 -9.63 7.15
CA LEU A 140 5.37 -9.56 5.70
C LEU A 140 5.35 -8.12 5.16
N LYS A 141 4.56 -7.25 5.77
CA LYS A 141 4.57 -5.80 5.48
C LYS A 141 5.96 -5.21 5.69
N HIS A 142 6.64 -5.56 6.79
CA HIS A 142 8.00 -5.11 7.05
C HIS A 142 9.02 -5.68 6.04
N GLU A 143 8.91 -6.95 5.66
CA GLU A 143 9.76 -7.56 4.62
C GLU A 143 9.63 -6.86 3.26
N VAL A 144 8.39 -6.56 2.85
CA VAL A 144 8.10 -5.86 1.60
C VAL A 144 8.60 -4.41 1.63
N SER A 145 8.36 -3.68 2.72
CA SER A 145 8.89 -2.31 2.88
C SER A 145 10.41 -2.26 2.80
N ALA A 146 11.11 -3.19 3.46
CA ALA A 146 12.57 -3.26 3.40
C ALA A 146 13.09 -3.56 1.99
N SER A 147 12.31 -4.26 1.17
CA SER A 147 12.66 -4.54 -0.22
C SER A 147 12.52 -3.30 -1.11
N VAL A 148 11.46 -2.51 -0.90
CA VAL A 148 11.26 -1.24 -1.63
C VAL A 148 12.24 -0.17 -1.19
N GLU A 149 12.61 -0.11 0.10
CA GLU A 149 13.62 0.81 0.63
C GLU A 149 14.98 0.63 -0.06
N LYS A 150 15.33 -0.59 -0.48
CA LYS A 150 16.54 -0.84 -1.27
C LYS A 150 16.50 -0.13 -2.63
N LEU A 151 15.34 -0.10 -3.28
CA LEU A 151 15.15 0.61 -4.55
C LEU A 151 15.25 2.13 -4.36
N GLU A 152 14.67 2.65 -3.28
CA GLU A 152 14.76 4.08 -2.92
C GLU A 152 16.22 4.51 -2.70
N LYS A 153 16.98 3.71 -1.93
CA LYS A 153 18.42 3.95 -1.73
C LYS A 153 19.20 3.92 -3.04
N GLU A 154 18.85 3.01 -3.94
CA GLU A 154 19.49 2.90 -5.25
C GLU A 154 19.17 4.09 -6.15
N GLN A 155 17.93 4.57 -6.15
CA GLN A 155 17.54 5.81 -6.86
C GLN A 155 18.34 7.01 -6.39
N ILE A 156 18.48 7.18 -5.07
CA ILE A 156 19.28 8.26 -4.47
C ILE A 156 20.75 8.12 -4.90
N ARG A 157 21.32 6.91 -4.81
CA ARG A 157 22.72 6.63 -5.15
C ARG A 157 23.03 6.96 -6.62
N LEU A 158 22.10 6.67 -7.52
CA LEU A 158 22.26 6.88 -8.96
C LEU A 158 21.79 8.27 -9.42
N GLY A 159 21.05 9.01 -8.59
CA GLY A 159 20.43 10.28 -8.98
C GLY A 159 19.34 10.12 -10.05
N VAL A 160 18.63 8.98 -10.04
CA VAL A 160 17.62 8.61 -11.04
C VAL A 160 16.27 8.41 -10.36
N GLY A 161 15.19 8.81 -11.03
CA GLY A 161 13.83 8.58 -10.57
C GLY A 161 13.32 9.69 -9.66
N MET A 162 12.21 9.40 -8.96
CA MET A 162 11.51 10.40 -8.17
C MET A 162 11.98 10.51 -6.72
N THR A 163 12.68 9.50 -6.19
CA THR A 163 13.17 9.52 -4.82
C THR A 163 14.38 10.44 -4.73
N LEU A 164 14.23 11.52 -3.98
CA LEU A 164 15.29 12.47 -3.66
C LEU A 164 15.76 12.26 -2.22
N GLN A 165 17.01 12.61 -1.93
CA GLN A 165 17.48 12.68 -0.54
C GLN A 165 16.68 13.77 0.20
N GLY A 166 15.70 13.37 0.99
CA GLY A 166 14.73 14.27 1.65
C GLY A 166 15.24 14.85 2.98
N GLY A 167 14.78 16.08 3.27
CA GLY A 167 15.19 16.91 4.41
C GLY A 167 14.55 16.56 5.77
N THR A 168 15.07 17.21 6.81
CA THR A 168 14.85 16.96 8.25
C THR A 168 13.47 17.38 8.79
N GLY A 169 12.38 17.04 8.09
CA GLY A 169 11.01 17.23 8.57
C GLY A 169 10.52 16.02 9.39
N ASP A 170 9.56 16.23 10.29
CA ASP A 170 8.90 15.11 10.99
C ASP A 170 8.05 14.31 9.99
N ILE A 171 8.53 13.12 9.63
CA ILE A 171 7.87 12.20 8.70
C ILE A 171 6.48 11.80 9.22
N ALA A 172 6.30 11.71 10.54
CA ALA A 172 5.02 11.34 11.12
C ALA A 172 3.96 12.44 10.94
N ASP A 173 4.37 13.70 10.98
CA ASP A 173 3.48 14.84 10.71
C ASP A 173 3.09 14.89 9.23
N GLN A 174 4.04 14.66 8.32
CA GLN A 174 3.76 14.61 6.87
C GLN A 174 2.80 13.48 6.49
N VAL A 175 2.97 12.29 7.08
CA VAL A 175 2.03 11.17 6.88
C VAL A 175 0.64 11.52 7.41
N ARG A 176 0.55 12.17 8.57
CA ARG A 176 -0.73 12.63 9.12
C ARG A 176 -1.41 13.66 8.22
N ASP A 177 -0.68 14.61 7.68
CA ASP A 177 -1.23 15.64 6.78
C ASP A 177 -1.75 15.04 5.47
N LEU A 178 -1.03 14.05 4.92
CA LEU A 178 -1.49 13.32 3.73
C LEU A 178 -2.79 12.54 4.00
N ALA A 179 -2.91 11.90 5.17
CA ALA A 179 -4.08 11.10 5.51
C ALA A 179 -5.36 11.95 5.63
N LEU A 180 -5.27 13.20 6.11
CA LEU A 180 -6.42 14.13 6.24
C LEU A 180 -7.21 14.24 4.94
N GLY A 181 -6.52 14.42 3.82
CA GLY A 181 -7.15 14.56 2.51
C GLY A 181 -7.90 13.33 2.03
N LYS A 182 -7.70 12.16 2.65
CA LYS A 182 -8.42 10.92 2.33
C LYS A 182 -9.62 10.66 3.24
N HIS A 183 -9.56 11.06 4.50
CA HIS A 183 -10.65 10.84 5.47
C HIS A 183 -11.93 11.61 5.10
N GLY A 184 -11.78 12.74 4.39
CA GLY A 184 -12.91 13.49 3.83
C GLY A 184 -13.75 14.28 4.85
N ASP A 185 -13.43 14.18 6.14
CA ASP A 185 -14.04 14.94 7.24
C ASP A 185 -13.03 15.18 8.38
N ASP A 186 -12.86 16.44 8.79
CA ASP A 186 -11.89 16.83 9.82
C ASP A 186 -12.28 16.33 11.21
N GLY A 187 -13.58 16.23 11.51
CA GLY A 187 -14.09 15.71 12.77
C GLY A 187 -13.74 14.23 12.94
N LEU A 188 -13.97 13.44 11.89
CA LEU A 188 -13.61 12.03 11.80
C LEU A 188 -12.10 11.86 11.91
N ALA A 189 -11.30 12.61 11.16
CA ALA A 189 -9.85 12.51 11.21
C ALA A 189 -9.30 12.78 12.62
N ASN A 190 -9.86 13.76 13.33
CA ASN A 190 -9.50 14.03 14.71
C ASN A 190 -9.93 12.90 15.67
N ALA A 191 -11.13 12.33 15.48
CA ALA A 191 -11.60 11.20 16.29
C ALA A 191 -10.72 9.94 16.09
N LEU A 192 -10.24 9.69 14.87
CA LEU A 192 -9.33 8.58 14.57
C LEU A 192 -8.02 8.67 15.36
N ARG A 193 -7.52 9.89 15.60
CA ARG A 193 -6.24 10.16 16.27
C ARG A 193 -6.32 10.12 17.78
N ASN A 194 -7.41 10.63 18.33
CA ASN A 194 -7.58 10.78 19.78
C ASN A 194 -8.13 9.52 20.46
N GLY A 195 -8.51 8.50 19.67
CA GLY A 195 -9.27 7.37 20.16
C GLY A 195 -10.72 7.77 20.39
N ILE A 196 -11.64 6.93 19.94
CA ILE A 196 -13.05 7.02 20.31
C ILE A 196 -13.20 6.39 21.70
#